data_AF-A0A3L7T3N9-F1
#
_entry.id   AF-A0A3L7T3N9-F1
#
_cell.length_a   1.000
_cell.length_b   1.000
_cell.length_c   1.000
_cell.angle_alpha   90.00
_cell.angle_beta   90.00
_cell.angle_gamma   90.00
#
_symmetry.space_group_name_H-M   'P 1'
#
loop_
_entity.id
_entity.type
_entity.pdbx_description
1 polymer ?
#
loop_
_entity_poly.entity_id
_entity_poly.type
_entity_poly.pdbx_seq_one_letter_code
_entity_poly.pdbx_strand_id
1 'polypeptide(L)'
;MLATGVAAIACLCAIVGCQDRKLKVEIAAAGDSTGRTFRTNQTDRASLEQAAAAYGSEGEAEAELGRKFIGTFTEGALPSEIGNRGGIGRLDSSLGSARAYYEQFADRRSEWTAMRDRVEGGILWMQLFGRFIERRKLKVEAERVAFSTWWNGEMIPLVADVYLMYSGMQAAVQAQRIGAMPRRAEDFGARTADETFRISVFQPIAVLLAERGWLNANEFAAAQMIGLNGNVSNRERAWASEKIFMPAISRIVTRFDPSRKDMKLKDFAPLGLEFVLWLKLSREYREIVLESDAISPMVKEAIRAGKWDFELPPPFGFRVMERPKVTDAEVVLDTGAKPFFTNGVWNESTGRVEFKGGFYEGKYRYAPYNAPYYALWALPSQRQESCFESTILVGESLAEYCAWEAALDEPLRARWIKGLDALAASKDAAPCFAAMVELADDHPVPVPLATWLAERVGKPLPEQFKPKAPSEKAGEKNGDKNGEKRNAPVNNAPAAKVAAGAR
;
A
#
# COMPACT_ATOMS: atom_id res chain seq x y z
N MET A 1 11.30 8.83 -11.50
CA MET A 1 12.74 8.62 -11.23
C MET A 1 13.19 9.68 -10.22
N LEU A 2 12.68 9.59 -8.99
CA LEU A 2 12.79 10.60 -7.92
C LEU A 2 13.81 10.16 -6.85
N ALA A 3 14.93 9.60 -7.30
CA ALA A 3 15.97 9.02 -6.44
C ALA A 3 17.38 9.20 -7.02
N THR A 4 17.63 10.25 -7.81
CA THR A 4 18.90 10.42 -8.55
C THR A 4 19.82 11.53 -8.03
N GLY A 5 19.50 12.16 -6.90
CA GLY A 5 20.39 13.16 -6.27
C GLY A 5 21.47 12.60 -5.32
N VAL A 6 21.34 11.35 -4.86
CA VAL A 6 22.24 10.75 -3.84
C VAL A 6 22.91 9.44 -4.31
N ALA A 7 22.62 8.97 -5.53
CA ALA A 7 23.07 7.67 -6.04
C ALA A 7 24.37 7.70 -6.88
N ALA A 8 25.24 8.71 -6.72
CA ALA A 8 26.43 8.88 -7.58
C ALA A 8 27.78 8.42 -6.97
N ILE A 9 27.78 7.61 -5.91
CA ILE A 9 28.99 6.91 -5.44
C ILE A 9 28.64 5.44 -5.18
N ALA A 10 28.52 4.68 -6.26
CA ALA A 10 28.48 3.23 -6.21
C ALA A 10 29.19 2.69 -7.46
N CYS A 11 30.51 2.50 -7.36
CA CYS A 11 31.23 1.59 -8.24
C CYS A 11 32.33 0.89 -7.45
N LEU A 12 32.35 -0.43 -7.63
CA LEU A 12 33.37 -1.41 -7.23
C LEU A 12 33.42 -1.78 -5.74
N CYS A 13 32.78 -2.91 -5.39
CA CYS A 13 33.51 -4.16 -5.16
C CYS A 13 32.58 -5.32 -4.75
N ALA A 14 33.00 -6.52 -5.18
CA ALA A 14 32.67 -7.86 -4.70
C ALA A 14 31.27 -8.45 -4.96
N ILE A 15 31.27 -9.34 -5.95
CA ILE A 15 30.34 -10.44 -6.20
C ILE A 15 30.63 -11.53 -5.16
N VAL A 16 29.72 -11.74 -4.20
CA VAL A 16 29.50 -13.02 -3.53
C VAL A 16 27.99 -13.12 -3.34
N GLY A 17 27.37 -14.13 -3.95
CA GLY A 17 25.92 -14.29 -4.00
C GLY A 17 25.32 -14.57 -2.61
N CYS A 18 24.62 -13.60 -2.05
CA CYS A 18 23.53 -13.91 -1.12
C CYS A 18 22.32 -14.28 -1.99
N GLN A 19 21.89 -15.55 -1.95
CA GLN A 19 20.59 -15.92 -2.50
C GLN A 19 19.51 -15.18 -1.70
N ASP A 20 18.56 -14.55 -2.40
CA ASP A 20 17.39 -13.94 -1.77
C ASP A 20 16.57 -15.02 -1.04
N ARG A 21 16.01 -14.65 0.11
CA ARG A 21 15.14 -15.55 0.87
C ARG A 21 13.84 -15.73 0.09
N LYS A 22 13.36 -16.95 -0.03
CA LYS A 22 12.12 -17.29 -0.72
C LYS A 22 11.25 -18.11 0.20
N LEU A 23 9.98 -17.74 0.26
CA LEU A 23 8.97 -18.49 0.98
C LEU A 23 7.69 -18.64 0.15
N LYS A 24 7.00 -19.75 0.40
CA LYS A 24 5.71 -20.04 -0.20
C LYS A 24 4.76 -20.61 0.85
N VAL A 25 3.59 -20.01 0.97
CA VAL A 25 2.51 -20.44 1.86
C VAL A 25 1.34 -20.87 0.99
N GLU A 26 0.86 -22.09 1.19
CA GLU A 26 -0.38 -22.57 0.60
C GLU A 26 -1.40 -22.77 1.72
N ILE A 27 -2.58 -22.18 1.56
CA ILE A 27 -3.69 -22.27 2.50
C ILE A 27 -4.86 -22.98 1.82
N ALA A 28 -5.28 -24.09 2.40
CA ALA A 28 -6.51 -24.79 2.04
C ALA A 28 -7.56 -24.49 3.11
N ALA A 29 -8.59 -23.73 2.71
CA ALA A 29 -9.67 -23.30 3.60
C ALA A 29 -11.01 -23.94 3.21
N ALA A 30 -10.99 -25.21 2.78
CA ALA A 30 -12.20 -25.96 2.48
C ALA A 30 -12.63 -26.78 3.70
N GLY A 31 -13.57 -26.25 4.50
CA GLY A 31 -14.14 -26.94 5.68
C GLY A 31 -13.89 -26.25 7.02
N ASP A 32 -14.01 -27.01 8.11
CA ASP A 32 -13.89 -26.56 9.52
C ASP A 32 -12.44 -26.48 10.01
N SER A 33 -11.48 -26.97 9.23
CA SER A 33 -10.07 -26.91 9.52
C SER A 33 -9.31 -26.17 8.42
N THR A 34 -8.20 -25.53 8.79
CA THR A 34 -7.35 -24.83 7.82
C THR A 34 -6.06 -25.61 7.62
N GLY A 35 -5.90 -26.18 6.43
CA GLY A 35 -4.66 -26.79 6.01
C GLY A 35 -3.67 -25.71 5.61
N ARG A 36 -2.43 -25.79 6.10
CA ARG A 36 -1.35 -24.87 5.74
C ARG A 36 -0.10 -25.64 5.36
N THR A 37 0.49 -25.25 4.23
CA THR A 37 1.81 -25.72 3.82
C THR A 37 2.76 -24.55 3.71
N PHE A 38 3.85 -24.58 4.45
CA PHE A 38 4.92 -23.59 4.40
C PHE A 38 6.17 -24.19 3.76
N ARG A 39 6.76 -23.46 2.81
CA ARG A 39 8.02 -23.82 2.14
C ARG A 39 9.00 -22.67 2.23
N THR A 40 10.28 -22.97 2.43
CA THR A 40 11.35 -21.96 2.56
C THR A 40 12.70 -22.48 2.12
N ASN A 41 13.50 -21.63 1.46
CA ASN A 41 14.91 -21.88 1.10
C ASN A 41 15.92 -21.55 2.20
N GLN A 42 15.43 -21.26 3.39
CA GLN A 42 16.30 -21.03 4.53
C GLN A 42 16.91 -22.32 5.05
N THR A 43 18.20 -22.23 5.36
CA THR A 43 18.96 -23.31 5.98
C THR A 43 19.43 -22.93 7.38
N ASP A 44 19.14 -21.72 7.86
CA ASP A 44 19.56 -21.28 9.19
C ASP A 44 18.75 -21.98 10.29
N ARG A 45 19.48 -22.44 11.32
CA ARG A 45 18.94 -23.26 12.40
C ARG A 45 17.77 -22.59 13.13
N ALA A 46 17.87 -21.30 13.43
CA ALA A 46 16.84 -20.58 14.17
C ALA A 46 15.51 -20.51 13.41
N SER A 47 15.54 -20.19 12.11
CA SER A 47 14.32 -20.16 11.29
C SER A 47 13.69 -21.55 11.13
N LEU A 48 14.51 -22.60 10.99
CA LEU A 48 14.02 -23.97 10.90
C LEU A 48 13.45 -24.48 12.24
N GLU A 49 14.09 -24.16 13.38
CA GLU A 49 13.58 -24.48 14.71
C GLU A 49 12.24 -23.78 15.00
N GLN A 50 12.10 -22.51 14.59
CA GLN A 50 10.84 -21.78 14.71
C GLN A 50 9.71 -22.43 13.89
N ALA A 51 9.97 -22.76 12.62
CA ALA A 51 9.01 -23.47 11.79
C ALA A 51 8.69 -24.86 12.37
N ALA A 52 9.71 -25.60 12.82
CA ALA A 52 9.51 -26.94 13.37
C ALA A 52 8.65 -26.93 14.64
N ALA A 53 8.89 -25.97 15.53
CA ALA A 53 8.07 -25.77 16.73
C ALA A 53 6.62 -25.45 16.37
N ALA A 54 6.39 -24.63 15.34
CA ALA A 54 5.05 -24.22 14.93
C ALA A 54 4.24 -25.35 14.28
N TYR A 55 4.91 -26.28 13.58
CA TYR A 55 4.27 -27.40 12.88
C TYR A 55 4.35 -28.74 13.63
N GLY A 56 5.11 -28.80 14.74
CA GLY A 56 5.36 -30.04 15.47
C GLY A 56 6.16 -31.09 14.67
N SER A 57 6.90 -30.68 13.64
CA SER A 57 7.73 -31.57 12.80
C SER A 57 8.97 -30.86 12.27
N GLU A 58 10.05 -31.59 12.01
CA GLU A 58 11.28 -31.00 11.44
C GLU A 58 11.15 -30.57 9.96
N GLY A 59 9.99 -30.82 9.35
CA GLY A 59 9.75 -30.59 7.93
C GLY A 59 10.47 -31.57 7.02
N GLU A 60 9.94 -31.76 5.83
CA GLU A 60 10.49 -32.67 4.83
C GLU A 60 11.40 -31.92 3.86
N ALA A 61 12.38 -32.63 3.30
CA ALA A 61 13.18 -32.09 2.19
C ALA A 61 12.31 -31.96 0.94
N GLU A 62 12.44 -30.86 0.22
CA GLU A 62 11.59 -30.52 -0.92
C GLU A 62 12.42 -29.87 -2.03
N ALA A 63 12.06 -30.09 -3.30
CA ALA A 63 12.94 -29.73 -4.42
C ALA A 63 12.87 -28.24 -4.83
N GLU A 64 11.70 -27.60 -4.70
CA GLU A 64 11.45 -26.21 -5.13
C GLU A 64 12.20 -25.21 -4.23
N LEU A 65 11.99 -25.34 -2.92
CA LEU A 65 12.51 -24.42 -1.92
C LEU A 65 13.35 -25.11 -0.84
N GLY A 66 13.54 -26.43 -0.84
CA GLY A 66 14.48 -27.10 0.07
C GLY A 66 13.83 -27.69 1.32
N ARG A 67 12.92 -26.97 1.99
CA ARG A 67 12.16 -27.47 3.14
C ARG A 67 10.67 -27.20 3.03
N LYS A 68 9.85 -28.17 3.45
CA LYS A 68 8.39 -28.13 3.46
C LYS A 68 7.83 -28.56 4.81
N PHE A 69 6.87 -27.80 5.33
CA PHE A 69 6.14 -28.08 6.55
C PHE A 69 4.65 -28.12 6.23
N ILE A 70 3.91 -29.08 6.79
CA ILE A 70 2.48 -29.27 6.56
C ILE A 70 1.80 -29.41 7.92
N GLY A 71 0.73 -28.65 8.13
CA GLY A 71 -0.02 -28.66 9.38
C GLY A 71 -1.49 -28.34 9.14
N THR A 72 -2.31 -28.70 10.12
CA THR A 72 -3.71 -28.31 10.18
C THR A 72 -3.91 -27.48 11.42
N PHE A 73 -4.52 -26.31 11.28
CA PHE A 73 -4.68 -25.33 12.34
C PHE A 73 -6.16 -24.97 12.52
N THR A 74 -6.52 -24.63 13.75
CA THR A 74 -7.84 -24.08 14.07
C THR A 74 -7.96 -22.64 13.55
N GLU A 75 -9.19 -22.20 13.31
CA GLU A 75 -9.47 -20.81 12.92
C GLU A 75 -8.88 -19.83 13.94
N GLY A 76 -8.37 -18.69 13.46
CA GLY A 76 -7.69 -17.68 14.30
C GLY A 76 -6.30 -18.05 14.85
N ALA A 77 -5.78 -19.26 14.59
CA ALA A 77 -4.51 -19.74 15.16
C ALA A 77 -3.51 -20.20 14.08
N LEU A 78 -3.29 -19.38 13.04
CA LEU A 78 -2.24 -19.68 12.07
C LEU A 78 -0.84 -19.50 12.68
N PRO A 79 0.12 -20.39 12.38
CA PRO A 79 1.47 -20.33 12.93
C PRO A 79 2.24 -19.09 12.47
N SER A 80 3.20 -18.65 13.29
CA SER A 80 4.15 -17.59 12.94
C SER A 80 5.52 -18.20 12.64
N GLU A 81 5.75 -18.61 11.38
CA GLU A 81 7.01 -19.21 10.95
C GLU A 81 8.16 -18.21 10.90
N ILE A 82 7.85 -16.96 10.55
CA ILE A 82 8.87 -15.94 10.23
C ILE A 82 8.52 -14.57 10.81
N GLY A 83 7.77 -14.57 11.92
CA GLY A 83 7.16 -13.37 12.49
C GLY A 83 5.88 -12.92 11.77
N ASN A 84 5.38 -13.73 10.84
CA ASN A 84 4.12 -13.48 10.17
C ASN A 84 2.95 -13.48 11.15
N ARG A 85 1.94 -12.67 10.82
CA ARG A 85 0.69 -12.54 11.54
C ARG A 85 -0.40 -12.81 10.54
N GLY A 86 -1.15 -13.86 10.74
CA GLY A 86 -2.24 -14.23 9.85
C GLY A 86 -3.41 -14.80 10.62
N GLY A 87 -4.55 -14.75 9.98
CA GLY A 87 -5.76 -15.31 10.50
C GLY A 87 -6.72 -15.63 9.37
N ILE A 88 -7.51 -16.66 9.61
CA ILE A 88 -8.71 -16.92 8.83
C ILE A 88 -9.89 -16.87 9.80
N GLY A 89 -10.88 -16.08 9.44
CA GLY A 89 -12.16 -16.00 10.11
C GLY A 89 -13.26 -16.55 9.23
N ARG A 90 -14.31 -17.06 9.87
CA ARG A 90 -15.48 -17.64 9.23
C ARG A 90 -16.74 -17.11 9.89
N LEU A 91 -17.77 -16.90 9.08
CA LEU A 91 -19.11 -16.57 9.53
C LEU A 91 -20.11 -17.48 8.83
N ASP A 92 -20.73 -18.36 9.60
CA ASP A 92 -21.69 -19.35 9.08
C ASP A 92 -23.13 -18.84 9.14
N SER A 93 -23.93 -19.31 8.20
CA SER A 93 -25.37 -19.07 8.13
C SER A 93 -26.08 -20.30 7.56
N SER A 94 -27.41 -20.30 7.61
CA SER A 94 -28.22 -21.35 7.01
C SER A 94 -28.04 -21.47 5.48
N LEU A 95 -27.68 -20.39 4.77
CA LEU A 95 -27.59 -20.36 3.30
C LEU A 95 -26.14 -20.41 2.75
N GLY A 96 -25.14 -20.49 3.63
CA GLY A 96 -23.73 -20.53 3.23
C GLY A 96 -22.80 -19.99 4.31
N SER A 97 -21.55 -19.76 3.93
CA SER A 97 -20.52 -19.20 4.82
C SER A 97 -19.77 -18.06 4.14
N ALA A 98 -19.35 -17.08 4.93
CA ALA A 98 -18.42 -16.03 4.54
C ALA A 98 -17.07 -16.26 5.23
N ARG A 99 -15.98 -15.97 4.53
CA ARG A 99 -14.62 -16.17 5.04
C ARG A 99 -13.76 -14.94 4.78
N ALA A 100 -12.86 -14.66 5.70
CA ALA A 100 -11.89 -13.59 5.60
C ALA A 100 -10.51 -14.13 5.97
N TYR A 101 -9.57 -14.03 5.04
CA TYR A 101 -8.17 -14.32 5.26
C TYR A 101 -7.36 -13.03 5.29
N TYR A 102 -6.42 -12.93 6.22
CA TYR A 102 -5.36 -11.95 6.16
C TYR A 102 -4.03 -12.57 6.58
N GLU A 103 -2.93 -12.06 6.02
CA GLU A 103 -1.58 -12.41 6.43
C GLU A 103 -0.63 -11.23 6.20
N GLN A 104 0.27 -10.98 7.13
CA GLN A 104 1.32 -9.99 6.99
C GLN A 104 2.62 -10.62 7.46
N PHE A 105 3.62 -10.67 6.59
CA PHE A 105 4.92 -11.22 6.93
C PHE A 105 5.73 -10.27 7.82
N ALA A 106 6.54 -10.86 8.70
CA ALA A 106 7.52 -10.23 9.60
C ALA A 106 7.02 -9.58 10.90
N ASP A 107 7.99 -9.49 11.83
CA ASP A 107 7.79 -9.12 13.24
C ASP A 107 7.04 -7.82 13.47
N ARG A 108 6.31 -7.80 14.60
CA ARG A 108 5.65 -6.60 15.10
C ARG A 108 6.69 -5.58 15.54
N ARG A 109 6.49 -4.33 15.13
CA ARG A 109 7.25 -3.17 15.63
C ARG A 109 6.34 -1.97 15.80
N SER A 110 6.81 -0.96 16.52
CA SER A 110 6.17 0.35 16.53
C SER A 110 6.46 1.07 15.21
N GLU A 111 5.49 1.02 14.29
CA GLU A 111 5.62 1.67 12.99
C GLU A 111 5.69 3.20 13.11
N TRP A 112 4.98 3.77 14.09
CA TRP A 112 5.08 5.18 14.42
C TRP A 112 6.49 5.58 14.84
N THR A 113 7.08 4.83 15.79
CA THR A 113 8.45 5.08 16.25
C THR A 113 9.44 4.94 15.09
N ALA A 114 9.33 3.87 14.29
CA ALA A 114 10.22 3.65 13.16
C ALA A 114 10.10 4.74 12.08
N MET A 115 8.88 5.24 11.83
CA MET A 115 8.63 6.33 10.89
C MET A 115 9.22 7.65 11.41
N ARG A 116 8.94 7.99 12.67
CA ARG A 116 9.49 9.17 13.34
C ARG A 116 11.03 9.16 13.28
N ASP A 117 11.66 8.07 13.70
CA ASP A 117 13.13 7.99 13.76
C ASP A 117 13.78 8.19 12.38
N ARG A 118 13.11 7.78 11.29
CA ARG A 118 13.56 8.05 9.92
C ARG A 118 13.40 9.51 9.55
N VAL A 119 12.24 10.10 9.82
CA VAL A 119 11.97 11.52 9.53
C VAL A 119 12.98 12.39 10.28
N GLU A 120 13.18 12.15 11.57
CA GLU A 120 14.16 12.86 12.39
C GLU A 120 15.58 12.66 11.87
N GLY A 121 15.95 11.43 11.49
CA GLY A 121 17.22 11.16 10.83
C GLY A 121 17.39 11.98 9.54
N GLY A 122 16.35 12.03 8.69
CA GLY A 122 16.35 12.85 7.47
C GLY A 122 16.49 14.35 7.73
N ILE A 123 15.74 14.88 8.70
CA ILE A 123 15.81 16.28 9.12
C ILE A 123 17.22 16.61 9.62
N LEU A 124 17.82 15.76 10.47
CA LEU A 124 19.19 15.93 10.93
C LEU A 124 20.17 16.05 9.76
N TRP A 125 20.10 15.12 8.79
CA TRP A 125 20.99 15.17 7.62
C TRP A 125 20.82 16.45 6.80
N MET A 126 19.59 16.94 6.66
CA MET A 126 19.33 18.21 5.99
C MET A 126 19.90 19.40 6.77
N GLN A 127 19.78 19.42 8.10
CA GLN A 127 20.39 20.45 8.95
C GLN A 127 21.92 20.44 8.86
N LEU A 128 22.53 19.25 8.89
CA LEU A 128 23.97 19.08 8.73
C LEU A 128 24.46 19.57 7.37
N PHE A 129 23.74 19.24 6.29
CA PHE A 129 24.08 19.71 4.96
C PHE A 129 23.91 21.24 4.83
N GLY A 130 22.84 21.80 5.39
CA GLY A 130 22.65 23.25 5.45
C GLY A 130 23.82 23.94 6.14
N ARG A 131 24.23 23.45 7.31
CA ARG A 131 25.40 23.98 8.05
C ARG A 131 26.69 23.89 7.24
N PHE A 132 26.90 22.79 6.53
CA PHE A 132 28.05 22.63 5.65
C PHE A 132 28.08 23.70 4.55
N ILE A 133 26.95 23.95 3.89
CA ILE A 133 26.83 24.98 2.85
C ILE A 133 27.09 26.38 3.44
N GLU A 134 26.46 26.71 4.56
CA GLU A 134 26.67 27.98 5.27
C GLU A 134 28.14 28.24 5.56
N ARG A 135 28.86 27.23 6.07
CA ARG A 135 30.25 27.40 6.51
C ARG A 135 31.25 27.34 5.37
N ARG A 136 31.01 26.50 4.36
CA ARG A 136 32.02 26.18 3.34
C ARG A 136 31.80 26.87 2.00
N LYS A 137 30.57 27.25 1.68
CA LYS A 137 30.22 27.80 0.36
C LYS A 137 29.82 29.27 0.43
N LEU A 138 29.12 29.68 1.48
CA LEU A 138 28.63 31.05 1.64
C LEU A 138 29.63 31.92 2.41
N LYS A 139 30.22 32.89 1.71
CA LYS A 139 31.21 33.81 2.30
C LYS A 139 30.58 35.08 2.87
N VAL A 140 29.44 35.50 2.34
CA VAL A 140 28.75 36.74 2.72
C VAL A 140 27.70 36.44 3.81
N GLU A 141 27.69 37.25 4.88
CA GLU A 141 26.80 37.04 6.02
C GLU A 141 25.32 37.16 5.67
N ALA A 142 24.94 38.17 4.87
CA ALA A 142 23.57 38.34 4.43
C ALA A 142 23.06 37.13 3.61
N GLU A 143 23.92 36.54 2.77
CA GLU A 143 23.61 35.33 2.01
C GLU A 143 23.46 34.11 2.92
N ARG A 144 24.31 33.98 3.95
CA ARG A 144 24.18 32.94 4.98
C ARG A 144 22.85 33.00 5.71
N VAL A 145 22.47 34.19 6.19
CA VAL A 145 21.21 34.39 6.92
C VAL A 145 20.01 34.07 6.02
N ALA A 146 19.99 34.62 4.80
CA ALA A 146 18.92 34.35 3.83
C ALA A 146 18.81 32.86 3.49
N PHE A 147 19.94 32.18 3.28
CA PHE A 147 19.97 30.74 3.07
C PHE A 147 19.44 29.98 4.28
N SER A 148 19.90 30.31 5.48
CA SER A 148 19.49 29.61 6.71
C SER A 148 17.98 29.73 6.95
N THR A 149 17.41 30.93 6.77
CA THR A 149 15.97 31.15 6.88
C THR A 149 15.19 30.31 5.88
N TRP A 150 15.61 30.31 4.62
CA TRP A 150 14.97 29.53 3.57
C TRP A 150 15.14 28.01 3.77
N TRP A 151 16.35 27.56 4.10
CA TRP A 151 16.68 26.14 4.26
C TRP A 151 15.89 25.50 5.40
N ASN A 152 15.85 26.19 6.54
CA ASN A 152 15.12 25.72 7.72
C ASN A 152 13.61 25.93 7.61
N GLY A 153 13.16 27.03 7.00
CA GLY A 153 11.74 27.38 6.91
C GLY A 153 10.97 26.75 5.75
N GLU A 154 11.63 26.41 4.65
CA GLU A 154 10.98 25.89 3.43
C GLU A 154 11.52 24.51 3.02
N MET A 155 12.84 24.35 2.95
CA MET A 155 13.42 23.13 2.36
C MET A 155 13.32 21.90 3.23
N ILE A 156 13.72 22.01 4.49
CA ILE A 156 13.64 20.90 5.45
C ILE A 156 12.18 20.39 5.54
N PRO A 157 11.17 21.26 5.76
CA PRO A 157 9.77 20.84 5.74
C PRO A 157 9.35 20.18 4.42
N LEU A 158 9.72 20.74 3.27
CA LEU A 158 9.35 20.18 1.97
C LEU A 158 9.90 18.75 1.77
N VAL A 159 11.17 18.52 2.08
CA VAL A 159 11.77 17.17 1.91
C VAL A 159 11.14 16.18 2.88
N ALA A 160 10.83 16.61 4.11
CA ALA A 160 10.08 15.79 5.06
C ALA A 160 8.67 15.47 4.54
N ASP A 161 7.92 16.45 4.03
CA ASP A 161 6.58 16.26 3.44
C ASP A 161 6.62 15.28 2.27
N VAL A 162 7.58 15.43 1.35
CA VAL A 162 7.76 14.51 0.21
C VAL A 162 8.02 13.09 0.69
N TYR A 163 8.88 12.91 1.71
CA TYR A 163 9.13 11.61 2.30
C TYR A 163 7.87 11.02 2.94
N LEU A 164 7.15 11.79 3.76
CA LEU A 164 5.91 11.38 4.41
C LEU A 164 4.84 10.94 3.41
N MET A 165 4.63 11.76 2.37
CA MET A 165 3.71 11.44 1.27
C MET A 165 4.14 10.17 0.54
N TYR A 166 5.40 10.05 0.16
CA TYR A 166 5.92 8.86 -0.51
C TYR A 166 5.71 7.59 0.32
N SER A 167 6.04 7.63 1.62
CA SER A 167 5.87 6.51 2.52
C SER A 167 4.39 6.10 2.69
N GLY A 168 3.48 7.07 2.86
CA GLY A 168 2.04 6.81 2.98
C GLY A 168 1.42 6.27 1.69
N MET A 169 1.76 6.87 0.55
CA MET A 169 1.34 6.43 -0.78
C MET A 169 1.83 5.01 -1.10
N GLN A 170 3.08 4.71 -0.77
CA GLN A 170 3.63 3.37 -0.94
C GLN A 170 2.89 2.34 -0.09
N ALA A 171 2.49 2.67 1.14
CA ALA A 171 1.66 1.80 1.96
C ALA A 171 0.27 1.57 1.35
N ALA A 172 -0.37 2.62 0.81
CA ALA A 172 -1.66 2.50 0.12
C ALA A 172 -1.57 1.58 -1.11
N VAL A 173 -0.52 1.73 -1.93
CA VAL A 173 -0.28 0.86 -3.09
C VAL A 173 -0.10 -0.59 -2.65
N GLN A 174 0.74 -0.83 -1.64
CA GLN A 174 1.02 -2.17 -1.12
C GLN A 174 -0.20 -2.82 -0.45
N ALA A 175 -1.08 -2.03 0.16
CA ALA A 175 -2.33 -2.53 0.74
C ALA A 175 -3.35 -2.92 -0.34
N GLN A 176 -3.45 -2.16 -1.43
CA GLN A 176 -4.50 -2.38 -2.44
C GLN A 176 -4.11 -3.33 -3.56
N ARG A 177 -2.80 -3.48 -3.85
CA ARG A 177 -2.27 -4.30 -4.95
C ARG A 177 -0.97 -4.99 -4.55
N ILE A 178 -1.05 -6.24 -4.09
CA ILE A 178 0.14 -7.04 -3.88
C ILE A 178 0.72 -7.43 -5.24
N GLY A 179 2.04 -7.30 -5.38
CA GLY A 179 2.76 -7.67 -6.60
C GLY A 179 2.95 -6.56 -7.63
N ALA A 180 2.52 -5.32 -7.33
CA ALA A 180 2.86 -4.15 -8.14
C ALA A 180 4.37 -3.82 -8.04
N MET A 181 5.18 -4.58 -8.76
CA MET A 181 6.63 -4.41 -8.85
C MET A 181 6.98 -3.39 -9.94
N PRO A 182 8.12 -2.68 -9.84
CA PRO A 182 8.66 -1.92 -10.97
C PRO A 182 8.89 -2.85 -12.17
N ARG A 183 8.54 -2.41 -13.38
CA ARG A 183 8.80 -3.15 -14.63
C ARG A 183 10.25 -3.61 -14.72
N ARG A 184 10.46 -4.86 -15.17
CA ARG A 184 11.75 -5.28 -15.70
C ARG A 184 11.92 -4.73 -17.11
N ALA A 185 13.16 -4.66 -17.57
CA ALA A 185 13.46 -4.20 -18.92
C ALA A 185 12.78 -5.06 -20.00
N GLU A 186 12.41 -6.29 -19.67
CA GLU A 186 11.81 -7.30 -20.53
C GLU A 186 10.27 -7.24 -20.61
N ASP A 187 9.60 -6.52 -19.69
CA ASP A 187 8.13 -6.41 -19.61
C ASP A 187 7.56 -5.35 -20.57
N PHE A 188 8.05 -5.30 -21.81
CA PHE A 188 7.65 -4.28 -22.79
C PHE A 188 6.18 -4.43 -23.21
N GLY A 189 5.36 -3.39 -22.98
CA GLY A 189 3.94 -3.36 -23.38
C GLY A 189 3.16 -2.15 -22.85
N ALA A 190 1.83 -2.12 -23.08
CA ALA A 190 0.93 -1.11 -22.51
C ALA A 190 0.89 -1.19 -20.97
N ARG A 191 0.53 -0.09 -20.29
CA ARG A 191 0.39 -0.10 -18.82
C ARG A 191 -0.68 -1.09 -18.37
N THR A 192 -0.40 -1.81 -17.29
CA THR A 192 -1.44 -2.58 -16.58
C THR A 192 -2.33 -1.64 -15.76
N ALA A 193 -3.48 -2.15 -15.31
CA ALA A 193 -4.37 -1.41 -14.41
C ALA A 193 -3.66 -1.05 -13.09
N ASP A 194 -2.81 -1.94 -12.58
CA ASP A 194 -2.07 -1.74 -11.32
C ASP A 194 -0.99 -0.66 -11.46
N GLU A 195 -0.34 -0.59 -12.62
CA GLU A 195 0.62 0.47 -12.93
C GLU A 195 -0.08 1.83 -13.01
N THR A 196 -1.26 1.87 -13.64
CA THR A 196 -2.07 3.09 -13.73
C THR A 196 -2.53 3.54 -12.35
N PHE A 197 -3.00 2.61 -11.51
CA PHE A 197 -3.36 2.87 -10.13
C PHE A 197 -2.18 3.46 -9.35
N ARG A 198 -1.00 2.82 -9.40
CA ARG A 198 0.20 3.30 -8.70
C ARG A 198 0.55 4.74 -9.09
N ILE A 199 0.54 5.06 -10.38
CA ILE A 199 0.84 6.41 -10.86
C ILE A 199 -0.17 7.42 -10.31
N SER A 200 -1.46 7.07 -10.32
CA SER A 200 -2.50 7.94 -9.78
C SER A 200 -2.31 8.24 -8.28
N VAL A 201 -1.88 7.23 -7.50
CA VAL A 201 -1.61 7.38 -6.07
C VAL A 201 -0.41 8.30 -5.80
N PHE A 202 0.65 8.23 -6.62
CA PHE A 202 1.86 9.06 -6.44
C PHE A 202 1.75 10.47 -7.03
N GLN A 203 0.71 10.75 -7.80
CA GLN A 203 0.51 12.02 -8.48
C GLN A 203 0.61 13.27 -7.57
N PRO A 204 0.07 13.26 -6.33
CA PRO A 204 0.10 14.45 -5.49
C PRO A 204 1.53 14.90 -5.11
N ILE A 205 2.55 14.04 -5.15
CA ILE A 205 3.95 14.46 -4.93
C ILE A 205 4.42 15.43 -6.02
N ALA A 206 4.11 15.11 -7.28
CA ALA A 206 4.49 15.98 -8.39
C ALA A 206 3.76 17.33 -8.33
N VAL A 207 2.50 17.32 -7.87
CA VAL A 207 1.71 18.54 -7.64
C VAL A 207 2.31 19.38 -6.52
N LEU A 208 2.68 18.77 -5.39
CA LEU A 208 3.36 19.46 -4.28
C LEU A 208 4.66 20.15 -4.76
N LEU A 209 5.48 19.45 -5.55
CA LEU A 209 6.72 20.03 -6.08
C LEU A 209 6.43 21.21 -7.04
N ALA A 210 5.38 21.14 -7.85
CA ALA A 210 4.98 22.26 -8.71
C ALA A 210 4.45 23.45 -7.89
N GLU A 211 3.58 23.20 -6.90
CA GLU A 211 3.03 24.21 -6.00
C GLU A 211 4.14 24.96 -5.24
N ARG A 212 5.18 24.24 -4.82
CA ARG A 212 6.33 24.79 -4.10
C ARG A 212 7.38 25.42 -5.03
N GLY A 213 7.06 25.59 -6.31
CA GLY A 213 7.91 26.28 -7.29
C GLY A 213 9.17 25.50 -7.70
N TRP A 214 9.27 24.22 -7.33
CA TRP A 214 10.38 23.36 -7.74
C TRP A 214 10.31 23.01 -9.23
N LEU A 215 9.11 22.69 -9.71
CA LEU A 215 8.81 22.50 -11.12
C LEU A 215 7.98 23.68 -11.62
N ASN A 216 8.33 24.25 -12.77
CA ASN A 216 7.43 25.16 -13.46
C ASN A 216 6.31 24.39 -14.18
N ALA A 217 5.29 25.08 -14.69
CA ALA A 217 4.14 24.44 -15.33
C ALA A 217 4.53 23.55 -16.54
N ASN A 218 5.51 23.97 -17.33
CA ASN A 218 5.97 23.20 -18.50
C ASN A 218 6.75 21.95 -18.08
N GLU A 219 7.60 22.06 -17.07
CA GLU A 219 8.35 20.95 -16.48
C GLU A 219 7.43 19.95 -15.78
N PHE A 220 6.42 20.44 -15.07
CA PHE A 220 5.39 19.60 -14.48
C PHE A 220 4.62 18.85 -15.57
N ALA A 221 4.09 19.55 -16.57
CA ALA A 221 3.41 18.91 -17.69
C ALA A 221 4.31 17.88 -18.39
N ALA A 222 5.57 18.23 -18.67
CA ALA A 222 6.55 17.32 -19.25
C ALA A 222 6.79 16.08 -18.36
N ALA A 223 6.93 16.26 -17.04
CA ALA A 223 7.11 15.16 -16.10
C ALA A 223 5.92 14.19 -16.09
N GLN A 224 4.70 14.71 -16.29
CA GLN A 224 3.47 13.94 -16.36
C GLN A 224 3.30 13.15 -17.65
N MET A 225 3.84 13.68 -18.77
CA MET A 225 3.72 13.04 -20.08
C MET A 225 4.75 11.93 -20.30
N ILE A 226 5.82 11.88 -19.50
CA ILE A 226 6.87 10.87 -19.64
C ILE A 226 6.33 9.45 -19.42
N GLY A 227 6.57 8.60 -20.41
CA GLY A 227 6.24 7.19 -20.36
C GLY A 227 4.76 6.89 -20.13
N LEU A 228 3.85 7.78 -20.56
CA LEU A 228 2.39 7.58 -20.51
C LEU A 228 1.94 6.25 -21.12
N ASN A 229 2.66 5.77 -22.13
CA ASN A 229 2.49 4.45 -22.74
C ASN A 229 2.94 3.28 -21.85
N GLY A 230 3.47 3.54 -20.65
CA GLY A 230 4.03 2.54 -19.73
C GLY A 230 5.53 2.33 -19.86
N ASN A 231 6.19 3.00 -20.79
CA ASN A 231 7.59 2.77 -21.09
C ASN A 231 8.36 4.09 -21.13
N VAL A 232 9.43 4.20 -20.35
CA VAL A 232 10.37 5.33 -20.44
C VAL A 232 11.62 4.87 -21.18
N SER A 233 11.70 5.22 -22.45
CA SER A 233 12.88 4.94 -23.28
C SER A 233 14.13 5.61 -22.70
N ASN A 234 15.32 5.09 -23.05
CA ASN A 234 16.59 5.72 -22.63
C ASN A 234 16.68 7.18 -23.10
N ARG A 235 16.09 7.50 -24.27
CA ARG A 235 16.05 8.87 -24.80
C ARG A 235 15.11 9.77 -24.00
N GLU A 236 13.93 9.27 -23.61
CA GLU A 236 13.04 10.01 -22.70
C GLU A 236 13.67 10.20 -21.33
N ARG A 237 14.40 9.22 -20.78
CA ARG A 237 15.14 9.37 -19.52
C ARG A 237 16.21 10.45 -19.62
N ALA A 238 17.00 10.43 -20.68
CA ALA A 238 18.03 11.43 -20.93
C ALA A 238 17.41 12.83 -21.10
N TRP A 239 16.35 12.94 -21.89
CA TRP A 239 15.60 14.18 -22.09
C TRP A 239 14.98 14.69 -20.78
N ALA A 240 14.36 13.83 -19.98
CA ALA A 240 13.79 14.20 -18.67
C ALA A 240 14.86 14.73 -17.72
N SER A 241 16.01 14.05 -17.68
CA SER A 241 17.15 14.53 -16.90
C SER A 241 17.60 15.91 -17.36
N GLU A 242 17.82 16.10 -18.67
CA GLU A 242 18.38 17.33 -19.23
C GLU A 242 17.40 18.51 -19.22
N LYS A 243 16.12 18.27 -19.50
CA LYS A 243 15.11 19.32 -19.73
C LYS A 243 14.17 19.58 -18.56
N ILE A 244 14.12 18.69 -17.57
CA ILE A 244 13.20 18.82 -16.42
C ILE A 244 14.00 18.87 -15.12
N PHE A 245 14.69 17.78 -14.77
CA PHE A 245 15.29 17.65 -13.45
C PHE A 245 16.52 18.55 -13.26
N MET A 246 17.43 18.60 -14.25
CA MET A 246 18.64 19.43 -14.14
C MET A 246 18.34 20.94 -14.10
N PRO A 247 17.42 21.49 -14.90
CA PRO A 247 17.00 22.89 -14.78
C PRO A 247 16.35 23.21 -13.43
N ALA A 248 15.48 22.32 -12.93
CA ALA A 248 14.86 22.48 -11.62
C ALA A 248 15.91 22.51 -10.50
N ILE A 249 16.82 21.53 -10.48
CA ILE A 249 17.94 21.48 -9.53
C ILE A 249 18.84 22.72 -9.66
N SER A 250 19.14 23.15 -10.88
CA SER A 250 20.01 24.31 -11.12
C SER A 250 19.39 25.59 -10.57
N ARG A 251 18.08 25.83 -10.72
CA ARG A 251 17.41 27.01 -10.11
C ARG A 251 17.61 27.06 -8.60
N ILE A 252 17.50 25.90 -7.94
CA ILE A 252 17.73 25.77 -6.51
C ILE A 252 19.20 26.09 -6.21
N VAL A 253 20.16 25.40 -6.84
CA VAL A 253 21.58 25.64 -6.54
C VAL A 253 22.04 27.06 -6.86
N THR A 254 21.60 27.66 -7.98
CA THR A 254 21.97 29.04 -8.35
C THR A 254 21.50 30.08 -7.35
N ARG A 255 20.50 29.76 -6.51
CA ARG A 255 20.06 30.61 -5.41
C ARG A 255 21.10 30.66 -4.27
N PHE A 256 22.04 29.71 -4.20
CA PHE A 256 23.04 29.56 -3.12
C PHE A 256 24.48 29.62 -3.61
N ASP A 257 24.72 29.38 -4.89
CA ASP A 257 26.02 29.58 -5.52
C ASP A 257 25.77 30.15 -6.93
N PRO A 258 25.61 31.48 -7.06
CA PRO A 258 25.36 32.13 -8.35
C PRO A 258 26.48 31.92 -9.37
N SER A 259 27.67 31.52 -8.89
CA SER A 259 28.82 31.19 -9.74
C SER A 259 28.69 29.83 -10.41
N ARG A 260 27.83 28.94 -9.90
CA ARG A 260 27.51 27.62 -10.48
C ARG A 260 26.32 27.72 -11.43
N LYS A 261 26.55 28.37 -12.56
CA LYS A 261 25.66 28.26 -13.73
C LYS A 261 25.95 26.94 -14.45
N ASP A 262 24.91 26.26 -14.93
CA ASP A 262 25.02 25.07 -15.78
C ASP A 262 25.66 23.84 -15.13
N MET A 263 25.26 23.51 -13.89
CA MET A 263 25.69 22.27 -13.24
C MET A 263 25.23 21.03 -14.01
N LYS A 264 26.11 20.04 -14.11
CA LYS A 264 25.82 18.70 -14.60
C LYS A 264 25.74 17.72 -13.43
N LEU A 265 25.10 16.57 -13.64
CA LEU A 265 24.97 15.53 -12.60
C LEU A 265 26.32 15.11 -11.99
N LYS A 266 27.38 15.08 -12.81
CA LYS A 266 28.75 14.76 -12.39
C LYS A 266 29.35 15.76 -11.38
N ASP A 267 28.84 16.99 -11.32
CA ASP A 267 29.35 18.05 -10.46
C ASP A 267 28.82 17.93 -9.01
N PHE A 268 27.85 17.04 -8.77
CA PHE A 268 27.32 16.72 -7.44
C PHE A 268 28.19 15.75 -6.65
N ALA A 269 28.87 14.81 -7.30
CA ALA A 269 29.67 13.80 -6.62
C ALA A 269 30.82 14.41 -5.78
N PRO A 270 31.59 15.41 -6.27
CA PRO A 270 32.61 16.09 -5.47
C PRO A 270 32.04 16.83 -4.25
N LEU A 271 30.86 17.46 -4.39
CA LEU A 271 30.20 18.16 -3.28
C LEU A 271 29.75 17.19 -2.19
N GLY A 272 29.18 16.04 -2.58
CA GLY A 272 28.81 14.98 -1.64
C GLY A 272 30.02 14.41 -0.90
N LEU A 273 31.13 14.20 -1.60
CA LEU A 273 32.38 13.73 -0.98
C LEU A 273 32.94 14.76 0.03
N GLU A 274 32.96 16.04 -0.34
CA GLU A 274 33.41 17.12 0.56
C GLU A 274 32.54 17.19 1.82
N PHE A 275 31.22 17.05 1.68
CA PHE A 275 30.30 17.00 2.80
C PHE A 275 30.57 15.81 3.73
N VAL A 276 30.73 14.60 3.17
CA VAL A 276 31.03 13.40 3.98
C VAL A 276 32.38 13.52 4.70
N LEU A 277 33.40 14.11 4.05
CA LEU A 277 34.69 14.38 4.70
C LEU A 277 34.54 15.40 5.83
N TRP A 278 33.76 16.48 5.62
CA TRP A 278 33.49 17.46 6.66
C TRP A 278 32.77 16.85 7.86
N LEU A 279 31.81 15.95 7.65
CA LEU A 279 31.15 15.19 8.73
C LEU A 279 32.10 14.28 9.50
N LYS A 280 33.23 13.86 8.93
CA LYS A 280 34.21 13.03 9.65
C LYS A 280 35.28 13.84 10.36
N LEU A 281 35.65 15.00 9.80
CA LEU A 281 36.82 15.76 10.21
C LEU A 281 36.48 17.02 11.02
N SER A 282 35.23 17.48 10.99
CA SER A 282 34.81 18.70 11.68
C SER A 282 33.97 18.40 12.92
N ARG A 283 33.90 19.38 13.83
CA ARG A 283 32.99 19.42 14.98
C ARG A 283 32.06 20.65 14.92
N GLU A 284 32.07 21.38 13.80
CA GLU A 284 31.29 22.61 13.58
C GLU A 284 29.76 22.41 13.68
N TYR A 285 29.30 21.16 13.68
CA TYR A 285 27.89 20.79 13.75
C TYR A 285 27.48 20.15 15.09
N ARG A 286 28.33 20.27 16.12
CA ARG A 286 28.08 19.67 17.44
C ARG A 286 26.76 20.05 18.08
N GLU A 287 26.38 21.32 17.99
CA GLU A 287 25.13 21.82 18.55
C GLU A 287 23.93 21.15 17.88
N ILE A 288 23.93 21.05 16.54
CA ILE A 288 22.88 20.39 15.76
C ILE A 288 22.68 18.94 16.22
N VAL A 289 23.77 18.19 16.43
CA VAL A 289 23.70 16.79 16.91
C VAL A 289 23.16 16.69 18.33
N LEU A 290 23.53 17.64 19.21
CA LEU A 290 23.06 17.65 20.60
C LEU A 290 21.58 18.05 20.72
N GLU A 291 21.11 18.91 19.83
CA GLU A 291 19.70 19.35 19.77
C GLU A 291 18.79 18.33 19.09
N SER A 292 19.29 17.60 18.09
CA SER A 292 18.47 16.68 17.27
C SER A 292 17.83 15.53 18.05
N ASP A 293 16.54 15.32 17.83
CA ASP A 293 15.78 14.18 18.39
C ASP A 293 16.14 12.84 17.75
N ALA A 294 16.86 12.85 16.63
CA ALA A 294 17.36 11.63 15.97
C ALA A 294 18.52 10.97 16.75
N ILE A 295 19.13 11.68 17.70
CA ILE A 295 20.28 11.22 18.47
C ILE A 295 19.84 10.81 19.87
N SER A 296 20.23 9.60 20.28
CA SER A 296 19.83 9.08 21.59
C SER A 296 20.43 9.90 22.75
N PRO A 297 19.74 10.00 23.90
CA PRO A 297 20.28 10.69 25.08
C PRO A 297 21.66 10.20 25.51
N MET A 298 21.88 8.88 25.45
CA MET A 298 23.17 8.25 25.76
C MET A 298 24.31 8.76 24.86
N VAL A 299 24.06 8.91 23.55
CA VAL A 299 25.05 9.46 22.62
C VAL A 299 25.28 10.95 22.91
N LYS A 300 24.23 11.71 23.19
CA LYS A 300 24.34 13.13 23.58
C LYS A 300 25.19 13.31 24.84
N GLU A 301 25.02 12.46 25.85
CA GLU A 301 25.83 12.45 27.07
C GLU A 301 27.30 12.10 26.80
N ALA A 302 27.55 11.08 25.98
CA ALA A 302 28.91 10.73 25.57
C ALA A 302 29.63 11.91 24.85
N ILE A 303 28.92 12.60 23.96
CA ILE A 303 29.42 13.80 23.27
C ILE A 303 29.70 14.94 24.26
N ARG A 304 28.85 15.13 25.28
CA ARG A 304 29.08 16.12 26.35
C ARG A 304 30.32 15.76 27.17
N ALA A 305 30.56 14.47 27.41
CA ALA A 305 31.75 13.94 28.08
C ALA A 305 33.02 13.91 27.19
N GLY A 306 32.97 14.49 25.97
CA GLY A 306 34.12 14.59 25.07
C GLY A 306 34.37 13.35 24.20
N LYS A 307 33.53 12.33 24.27
CA LYS A 307 33.59 11.15 23.39
C LYS A 307 32.88 11.45 22.08
N TRP A 308 33.65 11.62 21.01
CA TRP A 308 33.17 11.93 19.66
C TRP A 308 33.26 10.70 18.74
N ASP A 309 32.75 9.58 19.21
CA ASP A 309 32.70 8.32 18.45
C ASP A 309 31.25 7.82 18.47
N PHE A 310 30.54 8.10 17.37
CA PHE A 310 29.14 7.70 17.21
C PHE A 310 28.80 7.61 15.71
N GLU A 311 27.77 6.83 15.40
CA GLU A 311 27.23 6.72 14.06
C GLU A 311 26.02 7.63 13.90
N LEU A 312 25.97 8.38 12.79
CA LEU A 312 24.78 9.16 12.44
C LEU A 312 23.66 8.20 12.00
N PRO A 313 22.40 8.42 12.41
CA PRO A 313 21.30 7.64 11.91
C PRO A 313 21.18 7.80 10.38
N PRO A 314 20.71 6.79 9.65
CA PRO A 314 20.58 6.87 8.20
C PRO A 314 19.58 7.98 7.77
N PRO A 315 19.89 8.77 6.73
CA PRO A 315 19.01 9.84 6.26
C PRO A 315 17.69 9.24 5.78
N PHE A 316 16.55 9.60 6.39
CA PHE A 316 15.23 9.04 6.05
C PHE A 316 15.20 7.50 6.04
N GLY A 317 16.07 6.85 6.82
CA GLY A 317 16.22 5.39 6.82
C GLY A 317 16.98 4.80 5.62
N PHE A 318 17.46 5.61 4.68
CA PHE A 318 18.22 5.15 3.51
C PHE A 318 19.62 4.69 3.92
N ARG A 319 19.88 3.39 3.80
CA ARG A 319 21.16 2.75 4.10
C ARG A 319 21.93 2.51 2.80
N VAL A 320 22.51 3.57 2.23
CA VAL A 320 23.09 3.57 0.87
C VAL A 320 24.27 2.59 0.72
N MET A 321 24.99 2.30 1.81
CA MET A 321 26.15 1.40 1.81
C MET A 321 25.80 -0.07 2.12
N GLU A 322 24.55 -0.36 2.43
CA GLU A 322 24.08 -1.70 2.76
C GLU A 322 23.20 -2.22 1.61
N ARG A 323 23.38 -3.49 1.20
CA ARG A 323 22.44 -4.15 0.28
C ARG A 323 21.31 -4.76 1.10
N PRO A 324 20.06 -4.30 0.96
CA PRO A 324 18.96 -4.87 1.71
C PRO A 324 18.67 -6.28 1.19
N LYS A 325 18.53 -7.24 2.11
CA LYS A 325 18.01 -8.55 1.74
C LYS A 325 16.51 -8.45 1.49
N VAL A 326 16.07 -9.00 0.37
CA VAL A 326 14.65 -9.13 0.04
C VAL A 326 14.22 -10.55 0.37
N THR A 327 13.04 -10.67 0.96
CA THR A 327 12.35 -11.94 1.05
C THR A 327 11.22 -11.95 0.05
N ASP A 328 11.34 -12.80 -0.97
CA ASP A 328 10.25 -13.09 -1.91
C ASP A 328 9.23 -13.98 -1.21
N ALA A 329 7.97 -13.57 -1.26
CA ALA A 329 6.85 -14.24 -0.61
C ALA A 329 5.77 -14.54 -1.63
N GLU A 330 5.41 -15.81 -1.72
CA GLU A 330 4.24 -16.28 -2.45
C GLU A 330 3.22 -16.83 -1.45
N VAL A 331 1.97 -16.37 -1.56
CA VAL A 331 0.84 -16.96 -0.84
C VAL A 331 -0.17 -17.42 -1.86
N VAL A 332 -0.59 -18.67 -1.74
CA VAL A 332 -1.65 -19.27 -2.57
C VAL A 332 -2.78 -19.68 -1.65
N LEU A 333 -3.93 -19.05 -1.82
CA LEU A 333 -5.12 -19.32 -1.03
C LEU A 333 -6.15 -20.05 -1.89
N ASP A 334 -6.48 -21.27 -1.48
CA ASP A 334 -7.56 -22.07 -2.07
C ASP A 334 -8.90 -21.64 -1.47
N THR A 335 -9.64 -20.83 -2.22
CA THR A 335 -10.92 -20.28 -1.79
C THR A 335 -12.10 -21.06 -2.36
N GLY A 336 -11.92 -21.83 -3.44
CA GLY A 336 -12.98 -22.57 -4.15
C GLY A 336 -14.02 -21.69 -4.85
N ALA A 337 -14.09 -20.40 -4.51
CA ALA A 337 -14.96 -19.40 -5.12
C ALA A 337 -14.22 -18.07 -5.26
N LYS A 338 -14.61 -17.28 -6.27
CA LYS A 338 -14.02 -15.97 -6.53
C LYS A 338 -14.24 -15.04 -5.33
N PRO A 339 -13.17 -14.49 -4.73
CA PRO A 339 -13.30 -13.48 -3.69
C PRO A 339 -14.04 -12.26 -4.21
N PHE A 340 -14.94 -11.70 -3.41
CA PHE A 340 -15.56 -10.40 -3.70
C PHE A 340 -14.65 -9.23 -3.31
N PHE A 341 -13.69 -9.45 -2.40
CA PHE A 341 -12.71 -8.45 -2.03
C PHE A 341 -11.33 -9.09 -1.81
N THR A 342 -10.32 -8.67 -2.57
CA THR A 342 -8.94 -9.16 -2.41
C THR A 342 -7.95 -8.16 -3.01
N ASN A 343 -6.71 -8.19 -2.51
CA ASN A 343 -5.58 -7.50 -3.13
C ASN A 343 -4.60 -8.45 -3.83
N GLY A 344 -4.96 -9.73 -3.96
CA GLY A 344 -4.26 -10.73 -4.77
C GLY A 344 -4.89 -10.92 -6.16
N VAL A 345 -4.33 -11.82 -6.94
CA VAL A 345 -4.79 -12.16 -8.29
C VAL A 345 -5.63 -13.43 -8.24
N TRP A 346 -6.88 -13.35 -8.69
CA TRP A 346 -7.77 -14.50 -8.80
C TRP A 346 -7.48 -15.32 -10.05
N ASN A 347 -7.34 -16.63 -9.89
CA ASN A 347 -7.18 -17.60 -10.97
C ASN A 347 -8.43 -18.47 -11.09
N GLU A 348 -9.25 -18.21 -12.12
CA GLU A 348 -10.50 -18.93 -12.38
C GLU A 348 -10.28 -20.42 -12.65
N SER A 349 -9.17 -20.80 -13.28
CA SER A 349 -8.92 -22.21 -13.65
C SER A 349 -8.58 -23.10 -12.45
N THR A 350 -7.98 -22.53 -11.41
CA THR A 350 -7.54 -23.27 -10.23
C THR A 350 -8.42 -23.02 -9.00
N GLY A 351 -9.29 -22.01 -9.04
CA GLY A 351 -10.09 -21.63 -7.88
C GLY A 351 -9.27 -20.99 -6.76
N ARG A 352 -8.14 -20.36 -7.10
CA ARG A 352 -7.15 -19.86 -6.13
C ARG A 352 -6.85 -18.38 -6.27
N VAL A 353 -6.51 -17.76 -5.14
CA VAL A 353 -5.94 -16.42 -5.08
C VAL A 353 -4.44 -16.53 -4.91
N GLU A 354 -3.70 -15.90 -5.80
CA GLU A 354 -2.24 -15.82 -5.75
C GLU A 354 -1.81 -14.42 -5.32
N PHE A 355 -0.95 -14.37 -4.31
CA PHE A 355 -0.29 -13.16 -3.85
C PHE A 355 1.21 -13.35 -4.05
N LYS A 356 1.80 -12.57 -4.96
CA LYS A 356 3.24 -12.59 -5.21
C LYS A 356 3.81 -11.24 -4.78
N GLY A 357 4.65 -11.23 -3.77
CA GLY A 357 5.21 -10.02 -3.19
C GLY A 357 6.63 -10.21 -2.71
N GLY A 358 7.23 -9.12 -2.25
CA GLY A 358 8.52 -9.14 -1.58
C GLY A 358 8.52 -8.14 -0.43
N PHE A 359 9.23 -8.47 0.64
CA PHE A 359 9.40 -7.56 1.77
C PHE A 359 10.86 -7.47 2.20
N TYR A 360 11.19 -6.30 2.74
CA TYR A 360 12.52 -6.00 3.26
C TYR A 360 12.60 -6.30 4.77
N GLU A 361 13.80 -6.58 5.26
CA GLU A 361 14.07 -6.57 6.70
C GLU A 361 13.64 -5.22 7.32
N GLY A 362 13.22 -5.24 8.59
CA GLY A 362 12.62 -4.08 9.25
C GLY A 362 13.43 -2.79 9.09
N LYS A 363 14.76 -2.85 9.22
CA LYS A 363 15.66 -1.70 9.14
C LYS A 363 15.74 -1.04 7.74
N TYR A 364 15.28 -1.70 6.68
CA TYR A 364 15.28 -1.17 5.30
C TYR A 364 13.88 -0.84 4.76
N ARG A 365 12.82 -1.03 5.55
CA ARG A 365 11.46 -0.69 5.11
C ARG A 365 11.29 0.82 5.01
N TYR A 366 10.72 1.33 3.92
CA TYR A 366 10.38 2.76 3.79
C TYR A 366 8.89 3.04 4.00
N ALA A 367 8.04 2.05 3.73
CA ALA A 367 6.63 2.12 4.06
C ALA A 367 6.42 1.95 5.58
N PRO A 368 5.41 2.61 6.16
CA PRO A 368 5.02 2.42 7.55
C PRO A 368 4.38 1.06 7.80
N TYR A 369 3.94 0.32 6.79
CA TYR A 369 3.35 -1.01 6.98
C TYR A 369 3.90 -1.97 5.93
N ASN A 370 4.07 -3.24 6.29
CA ASN A 370 4.24 -4.30 5.29
C ASN A 370 2.93 -4.52 4.54
N ALA A 371 3.02 -4.98 3.29
CA ALA A 371 1.83 -5.36 2.53
C ALA A 371 1.03 -6.45 3.30
N PRO A 372 -0.25 -6.19 3.67
CA PRO A 372 -1.14 -7.22 4.18
C PRO A 372 -1.74 -7.98 2.99
N TYR A 373 -1.74 -9.30 3.04
CA TYR A 373 -2.27 -10.22 2.05
C TYR A 373 -3.68 -10.55 2.49
N TYR A 374 -4.71 -10.26 1.70
CA TYR A 374 -6.08 -10.54 2.14
C TYR A 374 -7.02 -10.97 1.01
N ALA A 375 -7.99 -11.78 1.39
CA ALA A 375 -9.12 -12.15 0.54
C ALA A 375 -10.35 -12.39 1.41
N LEU A 376 -11.51 -11.96 0.90
CA LEU A 376 -12.82 -12.22 1.46
C LEU A 376 -13.67 -12.88 0.38
N TRP A 377 -14.25 -14.03 0.71
CA TRP A 377 -15.04 -14.84 -0.20
C TRP A 377 -16.21 -15.48 0.52
N ALA A 378 -17.17 -15.99 -0.24
CA ALA A 378 -18.33 -16.67 0.31
C ALA A 378 -18.59 -17.98 -0.44
N LEU A 379 -19.02 -19.00 0.30
CA LEU A 379 -19.32 -20.33 -0.21
C LEU A 379 -20.81 -20.63 0.03
N PRO A 380 -21.62 -20.75 -1.05
CA PRO A 380 -23.04 -21.06 -0.92
C PRO A 380 -23.23 -22.47 -0.36
N SER A 381 -24.28 -22.66 0.45
CA SER A 381 -24.70 -23.99 0.89
C SER A 381 -25.69 -24.61 -0.09
N GLN A 382 -25.76 -25.94 -0.12
CA GLN A 382 -26.76 -26.68 -0.92
C GLN A 382 -28.21 -26.35 -0.51
N ARG A 383 -28.42 -25.79 0.69
CA ARG A 383 -29.74 -25.35 1.16
C ARG A 383 -30.34 -24.26 0.27
N GLN A 384 -29.53 -23.46 -0.41
CA GLN A 384 -30.07 -22.48 -1.37
C GLN A 384 -30.86 -23.16 -2.49
N GLU A 385 -30.36 -24.29 -3.03
CA GLU A 385 -31.07 -25.02 -4.08
C GLU A 385 -32.38 -25.64 -3.56
N SER A 386 -32.39 -26.12 -2.31
CA SER A 386 -33.61 -26.67 -1.70
C SER A 386 -34.65 -25.58 -1.41
N CYS A 387 -34.25 -24.37 -0.99
CA CYS A 387 -35.15 -23.25 -0.75
C CYS A 387 -35.59 -22.54 -2.05
N PHE A 388 -34.66 -22.28 -2.97
CA PHE A 388 -34.83 -21.33 -4.06
C PHE A 388 -34.73 -21.93 -5.47
N GLU A 389 -34.54 -23.26 -5.57
CA GLU A 389 -34.36 -24.01 -6.84
C GLU A 389 -33.08 -23.64 -7.61
N SER A 390 -32.30 -22.70 -7.07
CA SER A 390 -31.02 -22.23 -7.62
C SER A 390 -30.21 -21.56 -6.51
N THR A 391 -28.93 -21.32 -6.77
CA THR A 391 -28.11 -20.47 -5.89
C THR A 391 -28.33 -19.01 -6.26
N ILE A 392 -28.94 -18.23 -5.36
CA ILE A 392 -29.29 -16.83 -5.60
C ILE A 392 -28.38 -15.85 -4.83
N LEU A 393 -27.71 -16.32 -3.78
CA LEU A 393 -26.74 -15.56 -3.00
C LEU A 393 -25.33 -16.10 -3.23
N VAL A 394 -24.47 -15.27 -3.80
CA VAL A 394 -23.04 -15.56 -4.05
C VAL A 394 -22.18 -14.34 -3.71
N GLY A 395 -20.89 -14.55 -3.42
CA GLY A 395 -19.95 -13.46 -3.19
C GLY A 395 -20.40 -12.50 -2.08
N GLU A 396 -20.42 -11.20 -2.38
CA GLU A 396 -20.75 -10.13 -1.43
C GLU A 396 -22.16 -10.26 -0.85
N SER A 397 -23.18 -10.55 -1.66
CA SER A 397 -24.56 -10.65 -1.17
C SER A 397 -24.76 -11.84 -0.22
N LEU A 398 -23.99 -12.93 -0.41
CA LEU A 398 -23.99 -14.04 0.54
C LEU A 398 -23.25 -13.66 1.83
N ALA A 399 -22.15 -12.92 1.74
CA ALA A 399 -21.45 -12.43 2.92
C ALA A 399 -22.31 -11.47 3.75
N GLU A 400 -23.05 -10.57 3.09
CA GLU A 400 -24.07 -9.72 3.71
C GLU A 400 -25.14 -10.57 4.40
N TYR A 401 -25.64 -11.63 3.75
CA TYR A 401 -26.61 -12.54 4.38
C TYR A 401 -26.04 -13.24 5.61
N CYS A 402 -24.78 -13.71 5.55
CA CYS A 402 -24.12 -14.32 6.70
C CYS A 402 -24.04 -13.36 7.89
N ALA A 403 -23.67 -12.09 7.64
CA ALA A 403 -23.67 -11.05 8.66
C ALA A 403 -25.08 -10.73 9.17
N TRP A 404 -26.05 -10.68 8.27
CA TRP A 404 -27.45 -10.43 8.59
C TRP A 404 -28.00 -11.52 9.52
N GLU A 405 -27.85 -12.80 9.19
CA GLU A 405 -28.38 -13.91 10.02
C GLU A 405 -27.68 -13.97 11.37
N ALA A 406 -26.35 -13.75 11.41
CA ALA A 406 -25.57 -13.79 12.64
C ALA A 406 -25.89 -12.64 13.62
N ALA A 407 -26.41 -11.52 13.11
CA ALA A 407 -26.80 -10.37 13.93
C ALA A 407 -28.22 -10.48 14.51
N LEU A 408 -29.02 -11.45 14.05
CA LEU A 408 -30.34 -11.72 14.64
C LEU A 408 -30.18 -12.28 16.05
N ASP A 409 -31.09 -11.90 16.95
CA ASP A 409 -31.22 -12.59 18.21
C ASP A 409 -31.74 -14.03 18.03
N GLU A 410 -31.54 -14.88 19.03
CA GLU A 410 -31.86 -16.30 18.92
C GLU A 410 -33.36 -16.56 18.58
N PRO A 411 -34.34 -15.85 19.16
CA PRO A 411 -35.75 -16.00 18.77
C PRO A 411 -36.03 -15.65 17.30
N LEU A 412 -35.52 -14.51 16.81
CA LEU A 412 -35.74 -14.09 15.42
C LEU A 412 -35.02 -15.02 14.45
N ARG A 413 -33.80 -15.43 14.79
CA ARG A 413 -33.03 -16.38 13.99
C ARG A 413 -33.74 -17.73 13.88
N ALA A 414 -34.24 -18.27 14.99
CA ALA A 414 -35.00 -19.52 14.98
C ALA A 414 -36.28 -19.42 14.14
N ARG A 415 -37.00 -18.29 14.24
CA ARG A 415 -38.19 -18.02 13.41
C ARG A 415 -37.84 -17.95 11.92
N TRP A 416 -36.73 -17.29 11.58
CA TRP A 416 -36.25 -17.20 10.20
C TRP A 416 -35.86 -18.58 9.64
N ILE A 417 -35.09 -19.36 10.38
CA ILE A 417 -34.67 -20.72 9.99
C ILE A 417 -35.90 -21.61 9.78
N LYS A 418 -36.91 -21.53 10.66
CA LYS A 418 -38.18 -22.25 10.47
C LYS A 418 -38.93 -21.83 9.20
N GLY A 419 -38.86 -20.53 8.86
CA GLY A 419 -39.36 -20.03 7.58
C GLY A 419 -38.63 -20.66 6.39
N LEU A 420 -37.30 -20.76 6.45
CA LEU A 420 -36.50 -21.42 5.42
C LEU A 420 -36.78 -22.93 5.33
N ASP A 421 -37.02 -23.60 6.45
CA ASP A 421 -37.43 -25.02 6.47
C ASP A 421 -38.79 -25.22 5.77
N ALA A 422 -39.77 -24.36 6.07
CA ALA A 422 -41.07 -24.37 5.41
C ALA A 422 -40.91 -24.11 3.90
N LEU A 423 -40.10 -23.11 3.53
CA LEU A 423 -39.82 -22.80 2.14
C LEU A 423 -39.17 -23.99 1.40
N ALA A 424 -38.21 -24.67 2.02
CA ALA A 424 -37.58 -25.85 1.42
C ALA A 424 -38.58 -27.00 1.21
N ALA A 425 -39.52 -27.19 2.15
CA ALA A 425 -40.46 -28.30 2.14
C ALA A 425 -41.69 -28.07 1.23
N SER A 426 -42.29 -26.88 1.26
CA SER A 426 -43.56 -26.58 0.58
C SER A 426 -43.44 -25.54 -0.53
N LYS A 427 -42.25 -24.97 -0.74
CA LYS A 427 -42.01 -23.85 -1.66
C LYS A 427 -42.82 -22.58 -1.33
N ASP A 428 -43.37 -22.50 -0.12
CA ASP A 428 -44.09 -21.34 0.38
C ASP A 428 -43.11 -20.29 0.93
N ALA A 429 -43.00 -19.17 0.21
CA ALA A 429 -42.15 -18.04 0.59
C ALA A 429 -42.85 -17.04 1.51
N ALA A 430 -44.15 -17.19 1.79
CA ALA A 430 -44.91 -16.23 2.60
C ALA A 430 -44.35 -16.03 4.02
N PRO A 431 -43.90 -17.07 4.75
CA PRO A 431 -43.30 -16.88 6.08
C PRO A 431 -42.00 -16.08 6.05
N CYS A 432 -41.10 -16.36 5.10
CA CYS A 432 -39.86 -15.62 4.92
C CYS A 432 -40.13 -14.18 4.47
N PHE A 433 -41.07 -13.97 3.54
CA PHE A 433 -41.46 -12.63 3.11
C PHE A 433 -42.03 -11.80 4.27
N ALA A 434 -42.88 -12.39 5.12
CA ALA A 434 -43.44 -11.69 6.27
C ALA A 434 -42.33 -11.27 7.27
N ALA A 435 -41.40 -12.18 7.59
CA ALA A 435 -40.26 -11.87 8.46
C ALA A 435 -39.34 -10.80 7.85
N MET A 436 -39.11 -10.85 6.54
CA MET A 436 -38.34 -9.84 5.82
C MET A 436 -38.99 -8.45 5.91
N VAL A 437 -40.32 -8.35 5.73
CA VAL A 437 -41.05 -7.08 5.83
C VAL A 437 -41.00 -6.52 7.25
N GLU A 438 -41.17 -7.37 8.26
CA GLU A 438 -41.07 -6.97 9.67
C GLU A 438 -39.69 -6.39 10.02
N LEU A 439 -38.63 -6.99 9.47
CA LEU A 439 -37.25 -6.59 9.75
C LEU A 439 -36.73 -5.48 8.80
N ALA A 440 -37.50 -5.03 7.83
CA ALA A 440 -37.00 -4.18 6.74
C ALA A 440 -36.44 -2.82 7.20
N ASP A 441 -36.98 -2.25 8.28
CA ASP A 441 -36.57 -0.94 8.79
C ASP A 441 -35.29 -1.02 9.65
N ASP A 442 -35.16 -2.07 10.45
CA ASP A 442 -34.07 -2.21 11.43
C ASP A 442 -32.92 -3.09 10.91
N HIS A 443 -33.24 -4.10 10.11
CA HIS A 443 -32.29 -5.14 9.67
C HIS A 443 -32.69 -5.71 8.30
N PRO A 444 -32.56 -4.94 7.21
CA PRO A 444 -32.95 -5.38 5.87
C PRO A 444 -32.09 -6.55 5.38
N VAL A 445 -32.72 -7.60 4.83
CA VAL A 445 -32.03 -8.69 4.14
C VAL A 445 -31.31 -8.19 2.86
N PRO A 446 -30.34 -8.94 2.30
CA PRO A 446 -29.74 -8.57 1.03
C PRO A 446 -30.76 -8.46 -0.11
N VAL A 447 -30.60 -7.44 -0.97
CA VAL A 447 -31.53 -7.10 -2.06
C VAL A 447 -31.84 -8.29 -2.99
N PRO A 448 -30.88 -9.16 -3.38
CA PRO A 448 -31.20 -10.33 -4.21
C PRO A 448 -32.21 -11.27 -3.55
N LEU A 449 -32.07 -11.51 -2.24
CA LEU A 449 -33.00 -12.35 -1.48
C LEU A 449 -34.37 -11.67 -1.34
N ALA A 450 -34.39 -10.36 -1.05
CA ALA A 450 -35.63 -9.62 -0.93
C ALA A 450 -36.44 -9.62 -2.23
N THR A 451 -35.75 -9.43 -3.35
CA THR A 451 -36.33 -9.44 -4.71
C THR A 451 -36.92 -10.81 -5.01
N TRP A 452 -36.17 -11.89 -4.76
CA TRP A 452 -36.64 -13.25 -4.97
C TRP A 452 -37.89 -13.58 -4.14
N LEU A 453 -37.91 -13.20 -2.86
CA LEU A 453 -39.05 -13.43 -1.98
C LEU A 453 -40.29 -12.67 -2.46
N ALA A 454 -40.14 -11.41 -2.85
CA ALA A 454 -41.24 -10.58 -3.34
C ALA A 454 -41.87 -11.14 -4.63
N GLU A 455 -41.03 -11.54 -5.59
CA GLU A 455 -41.46 -12.19 -6.83
C GLU A 455 -42.21 -13.49 -6.55
N ARG A 456 -41.68 -14.32 -5.64
CA ARG A 456 -42.27 -15.63 -5.32
C ARG A 456 -43.65 -15.54 -4.68
N VAL A 457 -43.90 -14.51 -3.86
CA VAL A 457 -45.22 -14.30 -3.23
C VAL A 457 -46.15 -13.39 -4.05
N GLY A 458 -45.69 -12.87 -5.19
CA GLY A 458 -46.45 -11.95 -6.03
C GLY A 458 -46.75 -10.60 -5.37
N LYS A 459 -45.85 -10.10 -4.51
CA LYS A 459 -45.99 -8.80 -3.82
C LYS A 459 -44.90 -7.82 -4.27
N PRO A 460 -45.15 -6.50 -4.20
CA PRO A 460 -44.10 -5.53 -4.49
C PRO A 460 -42.98 -5.60 -3.46
N LEU A 461 -41.75 -5.34 -3.93
CA LEU A 461 -40.59 -5.16 -3.05
C LEU A 461 -40.84 -3.96 -2.11
N PRO A 462 -40.62 -4.11 -0.78
CA PRO A 462 -40.81 -3.00 0.16
C PRO A 462 -39.92 -1.79 -0.17
N GLU A 463 -40.39 -0.58 0.16
CA GLU A 463 -39.71 0.67 -0.18
C GLU A 463 -38.27 0.75 0.38
N GLN A 464 -38.02 0.10 1.52
CA GLN A 464 -36.72 0.03 2.18
C GLN A 464 -35.62 -0.58 1.29
N PHE A 465 -35.98 -1.49 0.37
CA PHE A 465 -35.05 -2.17 -0.52
C PHE A 465 -34.92 -1.48 -1.89
N LYS A 466 -35.71 -0.44 -2.16
CA LYS A 466 -35.60 0.32 -3.40
C LYS A 466 -34.41 1.29 -3.31
N PRO A 467 -33.67 1.50 -4.42
CA PRO A 467 -32.62 2.51 -4.44
C PRO A 467 -33.22 3.86 -4.06
N LYS A 468 -32.78 4.44 -2.94
CA LYS A 468 -33.16 5.81 -2.62
C LYS A 468 -32.62 6.70 -3.73
N ALA A 469 -33.49 7.49 -4.36
CA ALA A 469 -33.04 8.56 -5.24
C ALA A 469 -32.01 9.40 -4.48
N PRO A 470 -30.89 9.81 -5.12
CA PRO A 470 -29.89 10.62 -4.44
C PRO A 470 -30.59 11.79 -3.78
N SER A 471 -30.57 11.83 -2.45
CA SER A 471 -31.36 12.80 -1.71
C SER A 471 -30.79 14.18 -1.96
N GLU A 472 -31.58 15.07 -2.56
CA GLU A 472 -31.30 16.53 -2.60
C GLU A 472 -31.26 17.16 -1.20
N LYS A 473 -31.52 16.39 -0.13
CA LYS A 473 -31.54 16.83 1.27
C LYS A 473 -30.22 16.67 2.03
N ALA A 474 -29.09 16.87 1.35
CA ALA A 474 -27.81 17.17 2.00
C ALA A 474 -27.48 18.68 2.02
N GLY A 475 -28.41 19.54 1.57
CA GLY A 475 -28.19 20.99 1.43
C GLY A 475 -29.02 21.92 2.33
N GLU A 476 -29.88 21.42 3.23
CA GLU A 476 -30.78 22.27 4.02
C GLU A 476 -30.71 21.97 5.53
N LYS A 477 -29.50 22.10 6.11
CA LYS A 477 -29.31 22.48 7.52
C LYS A 477 -27.97 23.19 7.68
N ASN A 478 -27.79 24.29 6.95
CA ASN A 478 -26.94 25.40 7.37
C ASN A 478 -27.47 26.64 6.66
N GLY A 479 -28.27 27.42 7.38
CA GLY A 479 -28.74 28.71 6.92
C GLY A 479 -27.56 29.64 6.64
N ASP A 480 -27.42 29.97 5.37
CA ASP A 480 -27.46 31.33 4.84
C ASP A 480 -26.60 32.39 5.57
N LYS A 481 -25.56 32.86 4.87
CA LYS A 481 -25.40 34.27 4.43
C LYS A 481 -24.03 34.50 3.79
N ASN A 482 -24.00 34.44 2.47
CA ASN A 482 -23.48 35.49 1.59
C ASN A 482 -23.31 34.93 0.18
N GLY A 483 -24.08 35.51 -0.73
CA GLY A 483 -24.08 35.10 -2.13
C GLY A 483 -22.81 35.52 -2.87
N GLU A 484 -22.45 34.72 -3.87
CA GLU A 484 -22.12 35.25 -5.18
C GLU A 484 -22.29 34.19 -6.27
N LYS A 485 -22.59 34.69 -7.46
CA LYS A 485 -23.19 33.96 -8.59
C LYS A 485 -22.22 33.00 -9.28
N ARG A 486 -22.75 31.81 -9.57
CA ARG A 486 -22.67 31.04 -10.84
C ARG A 486 -21.40 31.13 -11.69
N ASN A 487 -20.82 29.98 -12.01
CA ASN A 487 -20.81 29.44 -13.38
C ASN A 487 -20.47 27.94 -13.39
N ALA A 488 -21.33 27.15 -14.04
CA ALA A 488 -21.16 25.71 -14.30
C ALA A 488 -20.35 25.48 -15.59
N PRO A 489 -19.56 24.39 -15.71
CA PRO A 489 -18.89 24.03 -16.96
C PRO A 489 -19.85 23.28 -17.90
N VAL A 490 -19.94 23.76 -19.14
CA VAL A 490 -20.67 23.14 -20.25
C VAL A 490 -19.87 21.97 -20.81
N ASN A 491 -20.48 20.78 -20.80
CA ASN A 491 -20.03 19.60 -21.54
C ASN A 491 -20.25 19.80 -23.04
N ASN A 492 -19.21 19.64 -23.85
CA ASN A 492 -19.32 19.48 -25.31
C ASN A 492 -18.61 18.19 -25.74
N ALA A 493 -19.39 17.17 -26.09
CA ALA A 493 -18.98 16.10 -26.97
C ALA A 493 -19.57 16.40 -28.37
N PRO A 494 -18.80 16.35 -29.48
CA PRO A 494 -19.39 16.42 -30.80
C PRO A 494 -19.75 15.03 -31.33
N ALA A 495 -21.02 14.90 -31.70
CA ALA A 495 -21.57 13.79 -32.45
C ALA A 495 -21.04 13.77 -33.90
N ALA A 496 -20.75 12.58 -34.39
CA ALA A 496 -20.46 12.32 -35.79
C ALA A 496 -21.71 12.53 -36.66
N LYS A 497 -21.57 13.28 -37.76
CA LYS A 497 -22.45 13.17 -38.93
C LYS A 497 -21.64 13.24 -40.21
N VAL A 498 -21.87 12.22 -41.03
CA VAL A 498 -21.47 12.02 -42.42
C VAL A 498 -22.21 13.00 -43.33
N ALA A 499 -21.53 13.61 -44.31
CA ALA A 499 -21.93 13.63 -45.73
C ALA A 499 -21.04 14.56 -46.60
N ALA A 500 -20.46 13.94 -47.63
CA ALA A 500 -20.38 14.36 -49.04
C ALA A 500 -20.01 15.82 -49.46
N GLY A 501 -18.89 15.92 -50.20
CA GLY A 501 -18.95 16.23 -51.65
C GLY A 501 -18.64 17.66 -52.12
N ALA A 502 -17.75 17.73 -53.13
CA ALA A 502 -17.47 18.82 -54.09
C ALA A 502 -16.72 20.05 -53.52
N ARG A 503 -15.63 20.57 -54.10
CA ARG A 503 -14.94 20.41 -55.39
C ARG A 503 -13.43 20.53 -55.17
#